data_AF-A0A2V9C4Q7-F1
#
_entry.id   AF-A0A2V9C4Q7-F1
#
_cell.length_a   1.000
_cell.length_b   1.000
_cell.length_c   1.000
_cell.angle_alpha   90.00
_cell.angle_beta   90.00
_cell.angle_gamma   90.00
#
_symmetry.space_group_name_H-M   'P 1'
#
loop_
_entity.id
_entity.type
_entity.pdbx_description
1 polymer ?
#
loop_
_entity_poly.entity_id
_entity_poly.type
_entity_poly.pdbx_seq_one_letter_code
_entity_poly.pdbx_strand_id
1 'polypeptide(L)'
;MKPKKLNTTLLWKQFEDFLYPQLGFSITDRAVYHHLIRHSRLDGKLELHFSIPWLARGIGISTGPVRESVRRLIAIGVLRLIHRSKSGHIVEVRLPDEIRAARPGALSPPASRSANPPVNLEELDFLKTRALRQSIHLRERGHCFYCLRRTDARIQVLDHVEPRAKGGGNSYRNLVSSCLECNSLKGERSAPDFLRWLFRDRRLTASEMHAGLRALEALAAGKLPPPVQHPDTPLGAPNSKTVPHAPAKPPLPLVTRHYSLNPLPHRGRPRGSRSGR
;
A
#
# COMPACT_ATOMS: atom_id res chain seq x y z
N MET A 1 41.01 -8.77 -10.74
CA MET A 1 40.74 -8.28 -12.11
C MET A 1 40.95 -6.76 -12.11
N LYS A 2 41.76 -6.21 -13.03
CA LYS A 2 42.00 -4.75 -13.10
C LYS A 2 40.69 -4.02 -13.46
N PRO A 3 40.36 -2.88 -12.82
CA PRO A 3 39.13 -2.16 -13.11
C PRO A 3 39.16 -1.61 -14.54
N LYS A 4 38.19 -2.04 -15.37
CA LYS A 4 37.99 -1.51 -16.72
C LYS A 4 37.59 -0.04 -16.61
N LYS A 5 38.26 0.86 -17.35
CA LYS A 5 37.91 2.28 -17.39
C LYS A 5 36.48 2.42 -17.94
N LEU A 6 35.54 2.83 -17.10
CA LEU A 6 34.12 2.94 -17.43
C LEU A 6 33.87 4.22 -18.24
N ASN A 7 33.21 4.08 -19.39
CA ASN A 7 32.70 5.24 -20.14
C ASN A 7 31.38 5.68 -19.48
N THR A 8 31.45 6.74 -18.67
CA THR A 8 30.33 7.26 -17.88
C THR A 8 29.16 7.73 -18.75
N THR A 9 29.44 8.32 -19.92
CA THR A 9 28.41 8.79 -20.85
C THR A 9 27.62 7.62 -21.45
N LEU A 10 28.31 6.57 -21.90
CA LEU A 10 27.66 5.37 -22.43
C LEU A 10 26.87 4.65 -21.32
N LEU A 11 27.45 4.56 -20.13
CA LEU A 11 26.83 3.92 -18.98
C LEU A 11 25.53 4.62 -18.57
N TRP A 12 25.51 5.95 -18.56
CA TRP A 12 24.29 6.71 -18.26
C TRP A 12 23.17 6.45 -19.28
N LYS A 13 23.50 6.43 -20.58
CA LYS A 13 22.53 6.07 -21.63
C LYS A 13 21.99 4.65 -21.45
N GLN A 14 22.85 3.69 -21.12
CA GLN A 14 22.42 2.32 -20.83
C GLN A 14 21.44 2.25 -19.64
N PHE A 15 21.62 3.09 -18.63
CA PHE A 15 20.70 3.16 -17.49
C PHE A 15 19.33 3.70 -17.87
N GLU A 16 19.29 4.92 -18.41
CA GLU A 16 18.02 5.63 -18.65
C GLU A 16 17.24 5.08 -19.84
N ASP A 17 17.92 4.77 -20.94
CA ASP A 17 17.25 4.43 -22.20
C ASP A 17 16.86 2.95 -22.25
N PHE A 18 17.58 2.08 -21.54
CA PHE A 18 17.43 0.62 -21.66
C PHE A 18 17.10 -0.06 -20.33
N LEU A 19 17.94 0.10 -19.31
CA LEU A 19 17.82 -0.69 -18.09
C LEU A 19 16.56 -0.36 -17.28
N TYR A 20 16.30 0.93 -17.04
CA TYR A 20 15.19 1.34 -16.18
C TYR A 20 13.80 1.09 -16.77
N PRO A 21 13.56 1.35 -18.07
CA PRO A 21 12.32 0.97 -18.71
C PRO A 21 12.13 -0.55 -18.74
N GLN A 22 13.17 -1.30 -19.10
CA GLN A 22 13.10 -2.76 -19.25
C GLN A 22 12.82 -3.49 -17.93
N LEU A 23 13.39 -3.01 -16.82
CA LEU A 23 13.23 -3.63 -15.50
C LEU A 23 12.19 -2.94 -14.60
N GLY A 24 11.51 -1.91 -15.10
CA GLY A 24 10.43 -1.22 -14.38
C GLY A 24 10.90 -0.59 -13.06
N PHE A 25 12.03 0.13 -13.08
CA PHE A 25 12.61 0.72 -11.87
C PHE A 25 11.80 1.93 -11.39
N SER A 26 11.44 1.93 -10.10
CA SER A 26 10.82 3.09 -9.45
C SER A 26 11.83 4.23 -9.28
N ILE A 27 11.35 5.44 -9.00
CA ILE A 27 12.22 6.61 -8.72
C ILE A 27 13.21 6.27 -7.59
N THR A 28 12.76 5.56 -6.56
CA THR A 28 13.62 5.12 -5.45
C THR A 28 14.66 4.11 -5.90
N ASP A 29 14.31 3.15 -6.76
CA ASP A 29 15.25 2.15 -7.28
C ASP A 29 16.36 2.78 -8.12
N ARG A 30 16.00 3.74 -8.98
CA ARG A 30 16.97 4.50 -9.77
C ARG A 30 17.92 5.28 -8.87
N ALA A 31 17.38 6.00 -7.88
CA ALA A 31 18.18 6.81 -6.95
C ALA A 31 19.13 5.94 -6.10
N VAL A 32 18.63 4.83 -5.55
CA VAL A 32 19.44 3.86 -4.79
C VAL A 32 20.55 3.29 -5.66
N TYR A 33 20.23 2.86 -6.87
CA TYR A 33 21.19 2.21 -7.72
C TYR A 33 22.27 3.17 -8.25
N HIS A 34 21.89 4.39 -8.68
CA HIS A 34 22.87 5.43 -9.02
C HIS A 34 23.80 5.76 -7.85
N HIS A 35 23.26 5.89 -6.64
CA HIS A 35 24.07 6.16 -5.46
C HIS A 35 25.07 5.02 -5.18
N LEU A 36 24.62 3.77 -5.29
CA LEU A 36 25.50 2.60 -5.12
C LEU A 36 26.58 2.52 -6.21
N ILE A 37 26.24 2.77 -7.48
CA ILE A 37 27.20 2.80 -8.59
C ILE A 37 28.27 3.86 -8.37
N ARG A 38 27.87 5.07 -7.95
CA ARG A 38 28.79 6.18 -7.66
C ARG A 38 29.82 5.82 -6.59
N HIS A 39 29.40 5.13 -5.53
CA HIS A 39 30.26 4.78 -4.39
C HIS A 39 30.93 3.39 -4.50
N SER A 40 30.74 2.68 -5.62
CA SER A 40 31.37 1.39 -5.89
C SER A 40 32.11 1.38 -7.22
N ARG A 41 31.39 1.12 -8.33
CA ARG A 41 31.95 0.89 -9.66
C ARG A 41 32.70 2.09 -10.20
N LEU A 42 32.20 3.31 -9.97
CA LEU A 42 32.88 4.53 -10.40
C LEU A 42 34.14 4.84 -9.57
N ASP A 43 34.23 4.34 -8.34
CA ASP A 43 35.42 4.42 -7.48
C ASP A 43 36.34 3.19 -7.66
N GLY A 44 36.06 2.32 -8.65
CA GLY A 44 36.85 1.12 -8.93
C GLY A 44 36.68 -0.04 -7.93
N LYS A 45 35.71 0.07 -7.01
CA LYS A 45 35.40 -0.95 -6.01
C LYS A 45 34.37 -1.94 -6.56
N LEU A 46 34.67 -3.23 -6.47
CA LEU A 46 33.72 -4.30 -6.83
C LEU A 46 32.70 -4.55 -5.72
N GLU A 47 33.15 -4.45 -4.47
CA GLU A 47 32.32 -4.66 -3.29
C GLU A 47 32.11 -3.35 -2.54
N LEU A 48 30.89 -3.16 -2.05
CA LEU A 48 30.51 -2.01 -1.24
C LEU A 48 29.89 -2.49 0.06
N HIS A 49 30.49 -2.05 1.16
CA HIS A 49 29.92 -2.20 2.49
C HIS A 49 29.15 -0.93 2.87
N PHE A 50 27.86 -1.06 3.14
CA PHE A 50 27.03 0.07 3.53
C PHE A 50 25.92 -0.31 4.51
N SER A 51 25.43 0.67 5.27
CA SER A 51 24.23 0.52 6.10
C SER A 51 23.03 1.20 5.44
N ILE A 52 21.82 0.70 5.69
CA ILE A 52 20.58 1.32 5.18
C ILE A 52 20.46 2.79 5.63
N PRO A 53 20.78 3.18 6.88
CA PRO A 53 20.79 4.59 7.29
C PRO A 53 21.80 5.45 6.53
N TRP A 54 22.97 4.92 6.18
CA TRP A 54 23.95 5.66 5.37
C TRP A 54 23.40 5.93 3.97
N LEU A 55 22.86 4.90 3.32
CA LEU A 55 22.28 5.01 1.98
C LEU A 55 21.08 5.97 1.94
N ALA A 56 20.21 5.89 2.95
CA ALA A 56 19.05 6.76 3.11
C ALA A 56 19.45 8.24 3.26
N ARG A 57 20.46 8.53 4.10
CA ARG A 57 20.99 9.90 4.26
C ARG A 57 21.63 10.42 2.99
N GLY A 58 22.39 9.58 2.27
CA GLY A 58 23.06 9.96 1.02
C GLY A 58 22.09 10.31 -0.11
N ILE A 59 20.90 9.72 -0.11
CA ILE A 59 19.84 9.97 -1.12
C ILE A 59 18.86 11.06 -0.64
N GLY A 60 18.75 11.30 0.66
CA GLY A 60 17.81 12.27 1.24
C GLY A 60 16.38 11.73 1.40
N ILE A 61 16.21 10.42 1.62
CA ILE A 61 14.91 9.78 1.82
C ILE A 61 14.87 8.91 3.08
N SER A 62 13.68 8.47 3.49
CA SER A 62 13.53 7.62 4.68
C SER A 62 14.08 6.20 4.47
N THR A 63 14.43 5.53 5.57
CA THR A 63 15.07 4.20 5.53
C THR A 63 14.16 3.08 5.04
N GLY A 64 12.84 3.24 5.14
CA GLY A 64 11.84 2.24 4.71
C GLY A 64 11.87 1.97 3.21
N PRO A 65 11.63 2.98 2.36
CA PRO A 65 11.71 2.86 0.90
C PRO A 65 13.07 2.35 0.41
N VAL A 66 14.16 2.81 1.02
CA VAL A 66 15.53 2.34 0.69
C VAL A 66 15.68 0.85 0.97
N ARG A 67 15.20 0.39 2.13
CA ARG A 67 15.26 -1.03 2.50
C ARG A 67 14.51 -1.90 1.50
N GLU A 68 13.34 -1.44 1.06
CA GLU A 68 12.54 -2.18 0.09
C GLU A 68 13.19 -2.20 -1.30
N SER A 69 13.71 -1.05 -1.74
CA SER A 69 14.46 -0.94 -2.98
C SER A 69 15.70 -1.85 -3.00
N VAL A 70 16.50 -1.86 -1.93
CA VAL A 70 17.66 -2.77 -1.83
C VAL A 70 17.25 -4.23 -1.93
N ARG A 71 16.14 -4.65 -1.32
CA ARG A 71 15.62 -6.03 -1.46
C ARG A 71 15.23 -6.33 -2.90
N ARG A 72 14.50 -5.42 -3.54
CA ARG A 72 14.07 -5.55 -4.93
C ARG A 72 15.25 -5.66 -5.88
N LEU A 73 16.25 -4.80 -5.73
CA LEU A 73 17.47 -4.82 -6.56
C LEU A 73 18.29 -6.12 -6.37
N ILE A 74 18.30 -6.70 -5.17
CA ILE A 74 18.88 -8.02 -4.93
C ILE A 74 18.08 -9.11 -5.68
N ALA A 75 16.75 -9.07 -5.60
CA ALA A 75 15.88 -10.05 -6.25
C ALA A 75 15.99 -10.02 -7.79
N ILE A 76 16.10 -8.83 -8.38
CA ILE A 76 16.30 -8.63 -9.83
C ILE A 76 17.74 -9.04 -10.25
N GLY A 77 18.66 -9.16 -9.28
CA GLY A 77 20.06 -9.54 -9.53
C GLY A 77 20.93 -8.38 -10.00
N VAL A 78 20.51 -7.14 -9.78
CA VAL A 78 21.31 -5.92 -9.93
C VAL A 78 22.35 -5.80 -8.83
N LEU A 79 21.96 -6.18 -7.60
CA LEU A 79 22.87 -6.32 -6.47
C LEU A 79 23.10 -7.79 -6.17
N ARG A 80 24.36 -8.22 -6.12
CA ARG A 80 24.71 -9.52 -5.56
C ARG A 80 25.06 -9.34 -4.08
N LEU A 81 24.20 -9.85 -3.21
CA LEU A 81 24.46 -9.85 -1.77
C LEU A 81 25.53 -10.89 -1.44
N ILE A 82 26.65 -10.45 -0.87
CA ILE A 82 27.75 -11.33 -0.44
C ILE A 82 27.51 -11.76 1.01
N HIS A 83 27.30 -10.79 1.90
CA HIS A 83 27.07 -11.05 3.31
C HIS A 83 26.19 -9.97 3.96
N ARG A 84 25.42 -10.37 4.98
CA ARG A 84 24.70 -9.47 5.89
C ARG A 84 25.34 -9.56 7.26
N SER A 85 25.91 -8.46 7.75
CA SER A 85 26.43 -8.34 9.10
C SER A 85 25.52 -7.46 9.96
N LYS A 86 25.78 -7.40 11.27
CA LYS A 86 25.12 -6.45 12.17
C LYS A 86 25.41 -4.98 11.81
N SER A 87 26.54 -4.71 11.15
CA SER A 87 26.96 -3.35 10.77
C SER A 87 26.45 -2.90 9.41
N GLY A 88 26.01 -3.82 8.54
CA GLY A 88 25.57 -3.45 7.19
C GLY A 88 25.46 -4.62 6.21
N HIS A 89 25.39 -4.24 4.93
CA HIS A 89 25.32 -5.13 3.79
C HIS A 89 26.62 -5.02 3.02
N ILE A 90 27.22 -6.17 2.66
CA ILE A 90 28.30 -6.23 1.69
C ILE A 90 27.67 -6.72 0.39
N VAL A 91 27.68 -5.86 -0.63
CA VAL A 91 27.11 -6.16 -1.94
C VAL A 91 28.13 -5.92 -3.03
N GLU A 92 28.02 -6.70 -4.10
CA GLU A 92 28.59 -6.36 -5.39
C GLU A 92 27.51 -5.71 -6.26
N VAL A 93 27.85 -4.57 -6.86
CA VAL A 93 26.95 -3.78 -7.70
C VAL A 93 27.24 -4.12 -9.16
N ARG A 94 26.29 -4.75 -9.85
CA ARG A 94 26.47 -5.09 -11.27
C ARG A 94 26.26 -3.88 -12.16
N LEU A 95 26.86 -3.89 -13.35
CA LEU A 95 26.59 -2.93 -14.42
C LEU A 95 25.48 -3.43 -15.35
N PRO A 96 24.86 -2.58 -16.20
CA PRO A 96 23.84 -2.99 -17.17
C PRO A 96 24.21 -4.23 -17.98
N ASP A 97 25.42 -4.29 -18.54
CA ASP A 97 25.89 -5.43 -19.36
C ASP A 97 26.09 -6.73 -18.54
N GLU A 98 26.29 -6.60 -17.22
CA GLU A 98 26.49 -7.73 -16.29
C GLU A 98 25.15 -8.29 -15.78
N ILE A 99 24.05 -7.56 -15.96
CA ILE A 99 22.71 -7.96 -15.53
C ILE A 99 22.12 -8.90 -16.57
N ARG A 100 22.03 -10.19 -16.24
CA ARG A 100 21.47 -11.21 -17.15
C ARG A 100 20.04 -10.89 -17.61
N ALA A 101 19.23 -10.30 -16.73
CA ALA A 101 17.86 -9.87 -17.04
C ALA A 101 17.79 -8.71 -18.06
N ALA A 102 18.91 -8.05 -18.35
CA ALA A 102 19.01 -6.89 -19.23
C ALA A 102 19.62 -7.21 -20.62
N ARG A 103 20.02 -8.47 -20.90
CA ARG A 103 20.67 -8.81 -22.18
C ARG A 103 19.70 -8.68 -23.37
N PRO A 104 20.09 -7.98 -24.46
CA PRO A 104 19.31 -7.96 -25.70
C PRO A 104 19.14 -9.38 -26.24
N GLY A 105 17.91 -9.80 -26.53
CA GLY A 105 17.60 -11.15 -27.01
C GLY A 105 17.19 -12.17 -25.94
N ALA A 106 17.25 -11.83 -24.65
CA ALA A 106 16.62 -12.62 -23.58
C ALA A 106 15.08 -12.40 -23.48
N LEU A 107 14.51 -11.66 -24.43
CA LEU A 107 13.08 -11.38 -24.54
C LEU A 107 12.50 -12.00 -25.82
N SER A 108 12.33 -13.32 -25.83
CA SER A 108 10.93 -13.73 -25.96
C SER A 108 10.30 -13.30 -24.64
N PRO A 109 9.28 -12.43 -24.61
CA PRO A 109 8.55 -12.24 -23.37
C PRO A 109 8.15 -13.65 -22.93
N PRO A 110 8.53 -14.14 -21.73
CA PRO A 110 7.83 -15.31 -21.24
C PRO A 110 6.40 -14.85 -21.19
N ALA A 111 5.57 -15.40 -22.11
CA ALA A 111 4.13 -15.29 -22.07
C ALA A 111 3.77 -15.43 -20.60
N SER A 112 3.31 -14.33 -20.00
CA SER A 112 2.89 -14.19 -18.61
C SER A 112 3.01 -15.49 -17.84
N ARG A 113 4.20 -15.85 -17.33
CA ARG A 113 4.27 -16.78 -16.20
C ARG A 113 3.90 -16.01 -14.94
N SER A 114 2.73 -15.38 -14.97
CA SER A 114 1.86 -15.22 -13.81
C SER A 114 1.30 -16.59 -13.48
N ALA A 115 2.19 -17.48 -13.10
CA ALA A 115 1.88 -18.66 -12.32
C ALA A 115 2.89 -18.62 -11.18
N ASN A 116 2.79 -17.58 -10.35
CA ASN A 116 3.13 -17.80 -8.95
C ASN A 116 2.30 -19.01 -8.53
N PRO A 117 2.89 -19.99 -7.82
CA PRO A 117 2.11 -21.10 -7.28
C PRO A 117 0.90 -20.51 -6.55
N PRO A 118 -0.29 -21.13 -6.65
CA PRO A 118 -1.50 -20.60 -6.05
C PRO A 118 -1.20 -20.23 -4.61
N VAL A 119 -1.22 -18.93 -4.32
CA VAL A 119 -0.91 -18.43 -2.98
C VAL A 119 -2.04 -18.90 -2.08
N ASN A 120 -1.73 -19.81 -1.15
CA ASN A 120 -2.72 -20.28 -0.20
C ASN A 120 -3.13 -19.12 0.71
N LEU A 121 -4.28 -18.50 0.44
CA LEU A 121 -4.77 -17.34 1.16
C LEU A 121 -4.98 -17.61 2.65
N GLU A 122 -5.28 -18.86 3.00
CA GLU A 122 -5.57 -19.27 4.37
C GLU A 122 -4.32 -19.24 5.28
N GLU A 123 -3.13 -19.44 4.70
CA GLU A 123 -1.86 -19.47 5.44
C GLU A 123 -1.18 -18.10 5.53
N LEU A 124 -1.71 -17.08 4.84
CA LEU A 124 -1.12 -15.75 4.82
C LEU A 124 -1.45 -14.94 6.07
N ASP A 125 -0.41 -14.33 6.66
CA ASP A 125 -0.56 -13.24 7.63
C ASP A 125 -0.72 -11.90 6.89
N PHE A 126 -1.95 -11.39 6.85
CA PHE A 126 -2.27 -10.16 6.12
C PHE A 126 -1.78 -8.88 6.81
N LEU A 127 -1.29 -8.96 8.06
CA LEU A 127 -0.66 -7.82 8.74
C LEU A 127 0.85 -7.72 8.46
N LYS A 128 1.46 -8.77 7.89
CA LYS A 128 2.92 -8.86 7.68
C LYS A 128 3.49 -7.78 6.75
N THR A 129 2.79 -7.44 5.66
CA THR A 129 3.29 -6.47 4.67
C THR A 129 2.24 -5.42 4.33
N ARG A 130 2.69 -4.26 3.83
CA ARG A 130 1.77 -3.18 3.40
C ARG A 130 0.88 -3.64 2.24
N ALA A 131 1.41 -4.41 1.29
CA ALA A 131 0.65 -4.91 0.13
C ALA A 131 -0.49 -5.85 0.55
N LEU A 132 -0.23 -6.74 1.51
CA LEU A 132 -1.27 -7.62 2.05
C LEU A 132 -2.33 -6.81 2.80
N ARG A 133 -1.94 -5.82 3.62
CA ARG A 133 -2.92 -4.93 4.27
C ARG A 133 -3.79 -4.19 3.26
N GLN A 134 -3.17 -3.69 2.19
CA GLN A 134 -3.89 -3.00 1.10
C GLN A 134 -4.87 -3.92 0.36
N SER A 135 -4.55 -5.21 0.26
CA SER A 135 -5.43 -6.22 -0.36
C SER A 135 -6.78 -6.32 0.37
N ILE A 136 -6.78 -6.23 1.70
CA ILE A 136 -8.03 -6.16 2.49
C ILE A 136 -8.80 -4.87 2.15
N HIS A 137 -8.15 -3.71 2.23
CA HIS A 137 -8.78 -2.42 1.89
C HIS A 137 -9.42 -2.36 0.50
N LEU A 138 -8.81 -3.02 -0.48
CA LEU A 138 -9.35 -3.13 -1.84
C LEU A 138 -10.59 -4.02 -1.92
N ARG A 139 -10.66 -5.09 -1.12
CA ARG A 139 -11.84 -5.95 -1.05
C ARG A 139 -13.09 -5.15 -0.65
N GLU A 140 -12.96 -4.26 0.33
CA GLU A 140 -14.04 -3.35 0.76
C GLU A 140 -14.19 -2.09 -0.11
N ARG A 141 -13.38 -1.95 -1.18
CA ARG A 141 -13.46 -0.85 -2.15
C ARG A 141 -13.40 0.55 -1.50
N GLY A 142 -12.58 0.70 -0.45
CA GLY A 142 -12.42 1.98 0.26
C GLY A 142 -13.63 2.39 1.11
N HIS A 143 -14.47 1.44 1.53
CA HIS A 143 -15.54 1.67 2.49
C HIS A 143 -15.21 1.02 3.83
N CYS A 144 -15.72 1.59 4.92
CA CYS A 144 -15.69 0.97 6.23
C CYS A 144 -16.65 -0.23 6.24
N PHE A 145 -16.17 -1.40 6.64
CA PHE A 145 -16.97 -2.61 6.74
C PHE A 145 -18.17 -2.44 7.70
N TYR A 146 -18.02 -1.61 8.73
CA TYR A 146 -19.04 -1.43 9.76
C TYR A 146 -20.08 -0.36 9.42
N CYS A 147 -19.65 0.90 9.27
CA CYS A 147 -20.57 2.02 9.04
C CYS A 147 -20.87 2.29 7.56
N LEU A 148 -20.27 1.52 6.64
CA LEU A 148 -20.46 1.62 5.19
C LEU A 148 -20.05 2.96 4.56
N ARG A 149 -19.60 3.94 5.36
CA ARG A 149 -19.07 5.21 4.87
C ARG A 149 -17.77 5.00 4.11
N ARG A 150 -17.57 5.80 3.06
CA ARG A 150 -16.31 5.87 2.33
C ARG A 150 -15.20 6.38 3.24
N THR A 151 -14.07 5.70 3.24
CA THR A 151 -12.89 6.04 4.04
C THR A 151 -11.77 6.52 3.13
N ASP A 152 -11.12 7.62 3.53
CA ASP A 152 -9.88 8.03 2.89
C ASP A 152 -8.72 7.14 3.36
N ALA A 153 -7.61 7.16 2.62
CA ALA A 153 -6.44 6.35 2.96
C ALA A 153 -5.77 6.75 4.30
N ARG A 154 -6.16 7.87 4.92
CA ARG A 154 -5.56 8.39 6.16
C ARG A 154 -6.26 7.83 7.40
N ILE A 155 -7.57 7.61 7.34
CA ILE A 155 -8.39 7.10 8.45
C ILE A 155 -8.75 5.62 8.29
N GLN A 156 -8.37 5.01 7.17
CA GLN A 156 -8.60 3.60 6.88
C GLN A 156 -7.59 2.72 7.62
N VAL A 157 -8.08 1.78 8.42
CA VAL A 157 -7.30 0.85 9.24
C VAL A 157 -7.85 -0.56 9.09
N LEU A 158 -7.07 -1.56 9.49
CA LEU A 158 -7.57 -2.94 9.59
C LEU A 158 -8.06 -3.21 10.99
N ASP A 159 -9.16 -3.94 11.08
CA ASP A 159 -9.74 -4.40 12.32
C ASP A 159 -9.97 -5.92 12.27
N HIS A 160 -9.86 -6.54 13.45
CA HIS A 160 -10.10 -7.96 13.63
C HIS A 160 -11.59 -8.20 13.92
N VAL A 161 -12.23 -9.07 13.12
CA VAL A 161 -13.63 -9.48 13.29
C VAL A 161 -13.85 -10.08 14.67
N GLU A 162 -13.06 -11.11 15.00
CA GLU A 162 -12.86 -11.57 16.37
C GLU A 162 -11.59 -10.90 16.92
N PRO A 163 -11.66 -10.15 18.03
CA PRO A 163 -10.50 -9.47 18.60
C PRO A 163 -9.33 -10.41 18.91
N ARG A 164 -8.11 -9.89 18.83
CA ARG A 164 -6.90 -10.66 19.16
C ARG A 164 -6.91 -11.19 20.60
N ALA A 165 -7.48 -10.44 21.55
CA ALA A 165 -7.61 -10.87 22.94
C ALA A 165 -8.48 -12.14 23.10
N LYS A 166 -9.35 -12.41 22.12
CA LYS A 166 -10.23 -13.60 22.07
C LYS A 166 -9.73 -14.67 21.07
N GLY A 167 -8.46 -14.59 20.66
CA GLY A 167 -7.85 -15.58 19.77
C GLY A 167 -8.01 -15.32 18.28
N GLY A 168 -8.49 -14.14 17.89
CA GLY A 168 -8.60 -13.76 16.47
C GLY A 168 -7.26 -13.74 15.74
N GLY A 169 -7.16 -14.52 14.66
CA GLY A 169 -5.97 -14.61 13.80
C GLY A 169 -5.85 -13.47 12.77
N ASN A 170 -4.73 -13.46 12.04
CA ASN A 170 -4.41 -12.46 11.00
C ASN A 170 -4.78 -12.93 9.57
N SER A 171 -5.63 -13.95 9.42
CA SER A 171 -6.07 -14.39 8.10
C SER A 171 -7.07 -13.38 7.51
N TYR A 172 -7.25 -13.42 6.18
CA TYR A 172 -8.21 -12.54 5.52
C TYR A 172 -9.66 -12.73 5.99
N ARG A 173 -9.98 -13.89 6.57
CA ARG A 173 -11.33 -14.23 7.08
C ARG A 173 -11.64 -13.54 8.40
N ASN A 174 -10.61 -13.08 9.10
CA ASN A 174 -10.75 -12.38 10.37
C ASN A 174 -10.36 -10.90 10.29
N LEU A 175 -9.95 -10.39 9.13
CA LEU A 175 -9.55 -9.00 8.97
C LEU A 175 -10.48 -8.28 8.00
N VAL A 176 -10.90 -7.07 8.37
CA VAL A 176 -11.72 -6.18 7.55
C VAL A 176 -11.16 -4.77 7.53
N SER A 177 -11.48 -4.01 6.48
CA SER A 177 -11.23 -2.58 6.44
C SER A 177 -12.23 -1.81 7.31
N SER A 178 -11.74 -1.00 8.26
CA SER A 178 -12.55 -0.14 9.12
C SER A 178 -12.08 1.32 9.03
N CYS A 179 -12.97 2.27 9.35
CA CYS A 179 -12.54 3.62 9.68
C CYS A 179 -12.00 3.67 11.12
N LEU A 180 -11.14 4.64 11.41
CA LEU A 180 -10.56 4.85 12.73
C LEU A 180 -11.63 4.99 13.83
N GLU A 181 -12.73 5.71 13.55
CA GLU A 181 -13.83 5.91 14.50
C GLU A 181 -14.50 4.58 14.88
N CYS A 182 -14.90 3.76 13.90
CA CYS A 182 -15.52 2.46 14.15
C CYS A 182 -14.54 1.49 14.83
N ASN A 183 -13.27 1.51 14.43
CA ASN A 183 -12.24 0.68 15.04
C ASN A 183 -12.09 0.98 16.54
N SER A 184 -12.00 2.27 16.89
CA SER A 184 -11.92 2.71 18.29
C SER A 184 -13.19 2.41 19.07
N LEU A 185 -14.38 2.61 18.48
CA LEU A 185 -15.66 2.35 19.15
C LEU A 185 -15.92 0.85 19.40
N LYS A 186 -15.48 -0.01 18.48
CA LYS A 186 -15.65 -1.46 18.62
C LYS A 186 -14.89 -2.01 19.82
N GLY A 187 -13.62 -1.63 19.96
CA GLY A 187 -12.72 -2.15 20.98
C GLY A 187 -12.67 -3.69 20.97
N GLU A 188 -12.82 -4.30 22.15
CA GLU A 188 -12.77 -5.75 22.34
C GLU A 188 -14.10 -6.49 22.06
N ARG A 189 -15.07 -5.83 21.42
CA ARG A 189 -16.30 -6.49 20.96
C ARG A 189 -16.03 -7.29 19.69
N SER A 190 -16.76 -8.38 19.53
CA SER A 190 -16.83 -9.09 18.25
C SER A 190 -17.51 -8.19 17.20
N ALA A 191 -17.19 -8.37 15.92
CA ALA A 191 -17.84 -7.62 14.85
C ALA A 191 -19.37 -7.79 14.80
N PRO A 192 -19.95 -9.00 15.00
CA PRO A 192 -21.40 -9.15 15.08
C PRO A 192 -22.03 -8.32 16.20
N ASP A 193 -21.41 -8.32 17.39
CA ASP A 193 -21.92 -7.53 18.53
C ASP A 193 -21.80 -6.04 18.26
N PHE A 194 -20.72 -5.62 17.60
CA PHE A 194 -20.53 -4.23 17.24
C PHE A 194 -21.52 -3.74 16.19
N LEU A 195 -21.86 -4.56 15.19
CA LEU A 195 -22.91 -4.23 14.22
C LEU A 195 -24.28 -4.06 14.89
N ARG A 196 -24.62 -4.94 15.85
CA ARG A 196 -25.85 -4.80 16.66
C ARG A 196 -25.80 -3.54 17.53
N TRP A 197 -24.64 -3.20 18.08
CA TRP A 197 -24.46 -1.97 18.84
C TRP A 197 -24.66 -0.73 17.96
N LEU A 198 -24.06 -0.68 16.76
CA LEU A 198 -24.25 0.42 15.81
C LEU A 198 -25.71 0.60 15.40
N PHE A 199 -26.47 -0.50 15.25
CA PHE A 199 -27.90 -0.43 15.01
C PHE A 199 -28.66 0.17 16.21
N ARG A 200 -28.36 -0.28 17.43
CA ARG A 200 -28.96 0.27 18.66
C ARG A 200 -28.64 1.75 18.87
N ASP A 201 -27.44 2.17 18.47
CA ASP A 201 -26.97 3.56 18.46
C ASP A 201 -27.53 4.39 17.28
N ARG A 202 -28.39 3.80 16.44
CA ARG A 202 -29.00 4.42 15.25
C ARG A 202 -27.99 4.89 14.19
N ARG A 203 -26.79 4.32 14.17
CA ARG A 203 -25.76 4.56 13.15
C ARG A 203 -25.91 3.67 11.92
N LEU A 204 -26.68 2.60 12.04
CA LEU A 204 -27.07 1.71 10.96
C LEU A 204 -28.58 1.54 10.93
N THR A 205 -29.13 1.37 9.73
CA THR A 205 -30.48 0.83 9.53
C THR A 205 -30.50 -0.68 9.79
N ALA A 206 -31.69 -1.24 10.02
CA ALA A 206 -31.84 -2.69 10.18
C ALA A 206 -31.34 -3.45 8.94
N SER A 207 -31.59 -2.92 7.73
CA SER A 207 -31.13 -3.55 6.47
C SER A 207 -29.61 -3.60 6.38
N GLU A 208 -28.92 -2.50 6.73
CA GLU A 208 -27.46 -2.42 6.72
C GLU A 208 -26.84 -3.34 7.78
N MET A 209 -27.41 -3.41 8.98
CA MET A 209 -26.96 -4.35 10.01
C MET A 209 -27.07 -5.80 9.53
N HIS A 210 -28.23 -6.21 8.99
CA HIS A 210 -28.41 -7.56 8.47
C HIS A 210 -27.49 -7.87 7.29
N ALA A 211 -27.24 -6.89 6.42
CA ALA A 211 -26.27 -7.04 5.33
C ALA A 211 -24.84 -7.23 5.85
N GLY A 212 -24.44 -6.47 6.88
CA GLY A 212 -23.15 -6.62 7.56
C GLY A 212 -22.99 -8.00 8.21
N LEU A 213 -24.03 -8.50 8.90
CA LEU A 213 -24.01 -9.83 9.50
C LEU A 213 -23.84 -10.94 8.45
N ARG A 214 -24.59 -10.87 7.34
CA ARG A 214 -24.40 -11.80 6.21
C ARG A 214 -23.02 -11.70 5.58
N ALA A 215 -22.44 -10.50 5.51
CA ALA A 215 -21.09 -10.30 5.01
C ALA A 215 -20.04 -10.94 5.93
N LEU A 216 -20.25 -10.89 7.25
CA LEU A 216 -19.39 -11.59 8.23
C LEU A 216 -19.49 -13.11 8.06
N GLU A 217 -20.69 -13.66 7.87
CA GLU A 217 -20.87 -15.10 7.59
C GLU A 217 -20.16 -15.50 6.28
N ALA A 218 -20.29 -14.70 5.23
CA ALA A 218 -19.62 -14.93 3.96
C ALA A 218 -18.08 -14.85 4.09
N LEU A 219 -17.58 -13.89 4.87
CA LEU A 219 -16.16 -13.73 5.17
C LEU A 219 -15.61 -14.94 5.94
N ALA A 220 -16.32 -15.34 7.00
CA ALA A 220 -15.98 -16.51 7.82
C ALA A 220 -16.04 -17.81 7.00
N ALA A 221 -16.90 -17.88 5.98
CA ALA A 221 -16.99 -18.98 5.02
C ALA A 221 -15.98 -18.90 3.86
N GLY A 222 -15.12 -17.87 3.81
CA GLY A 222 -14.08 -17.71 2.78
C GLY A 222 -14.62 -17.27 1.41
N LYS A 223 -15.88 -16.83 1.35
CA LYS A 223 -16.54 -16.39 0.12
C LYS A 223 -16.15 -14.95 -0.28
N LEU A 224 -15.38 -14.27 0.56
CA LEU A 224 -14.88 -12.90 0.34
C LEU A 224 -13.34 -12.88 0.34
N PRO A 225 -12.67 -13.49 -0.66
CA PRO A 225 -11.23 -13.42 -0.79
C PRO A 225 -10.80 -11.99 -1.21
N PRO A 226 -9.71 -11.44 -0.63
CA PRO A 226 -9.17 -10.17 -1.07
C PRO A 226 -8.43 -10.31 -2.41
N PRO A 227 -8.41 -9.27 -3.24
CA PRO A 227 -7.53 -9.24 -4.40
C PRO A 227 -6.08 -9.14 -3.91
N VAL A 228 -5.31 -10.23 -4.00
CA VAL A 228 -3.92 -10.24 -3.54
C VAL A 228 -3.10 -9.30 -4.42
N GLN A 229 -2.65 -8.19 -3.83
CA GLN A 229 -1.62 -7.36 -4.44
C GLN A 229 -0.28 -8.02 -4.20
N HIS A 230 0.37 -8.47 -5.27
CA HIS A 230 1.78 -8.87 -5.18
C HIS A 230 2.64 -7.64 -4.87
N PRO A 231 3.82 -7.81 -4.23
CA PRO A 231 4.76 -6.72 -3.98
C PRO A 231 5.10 -5.90 -5.24
N ASP A 232 4.96 -6.53 -6.42
CA ASP A 232 5.26 -5.96 -7.73
C ASP A 232 4.02 -5.42 -8.48
N THR A 233 2.81 -5.43 -7.89
CA THR A 233 1.64 -4.81 -8.54
C THR A 233 1.73 -3.28 -8.41
N PRO A 234 1.92 -2.52 -9.49
CA PRO A 234 2.04 -1.07 -9.40
C PRO A 234 0.75 -0.47 -8.82
N LEU A 235 0.88 0.34 -7.78
CA LEU A 235 -0.20 1.18 -7.27
C LEU A 235 -0.50 2.27 -8.32
N GLY A 236 -1.32 1.96 -9.31
CA GLY A 236 -1.66 2.93 -10.34
C GLY A 236 -2.13 2.35 -11.66
N ALA A 237 -3.17 1.51 -11.65
CA ALA A 237 -4.00 1.31 -12.83
C ALA A 237 -5.41 0.89 -12.38
N PRO A 238 -6.48 1.59 -12.79
CA PRO A 238 -7.81 1.00 -12.73
C PRO A 238 -7.84 -0.16 -13.74
N ASN A 239 -7.87 -1.40 -13.25
CA ASN A 239 -8.12 -2.55 -14.09
C ASN A 239 -9.59 -2.51 -14.54
N SER A 240 -9.84 -1.83 -15.66
CA SER A 240 -11.09 -1.89 -16.39
C SER A 240 -11.14 -3.19 -17.19
N LYS A 241 -11.36 -4.30 -16.50
CA LYS A 241 -11.87 -5.54 -17.10
C LYS A 241 -12.29 -6.49 -15.97
N THR A 242 -13.43 -7.14 -16.19
CA THR A 242 -14.20 -8.02 -15.30
C THR A 242 -14.94 -7.35 -14.12
N VAL A 243 -16.01 -6.62 -14.44
CA VAL A 243 -17.17 -6.50 -13.55
C VAL A 243 -18.22 -7.49 -14.07
N PRO A 244 -18.63 -8.53 -13.31
CA PRO A 244 -19.89 -9.20 -13.60
C PRO A 244 -21.02 -8.22 -13.27
N HIS A 245 -21.86 -7.94 -14.27
CA HIS A 245 -23.07 -7.14 -14.13
C HIS A 245 -23.95 -7.69 -13.00
N ALA A 246 -24.06 -6.94 -11.90
CA ALA A 246 -25.14 -7.13 -10.94
C ALA A 246 -26.36 -6.32 -11.43
N PRO A 247 -27.60 -6.82 -11.25
CA PRO A 247 -28.79 -6.19 -11.80
C PRO A 247 -29.06 -4.82 -11.17
N ALA A 248 -29.57 -3.91 -12.00
CA ALA A 248 -29.91 -2.54 -11.65
C ALA A 248 -30.89 -2.48 -10.46
N LYS A 249 -30.58 -1.66 -9.45
CA LYS A 249 -31.56 -1.26 -8.43
C LYS A 249 -32.50 -0.18 -9.02
N PRO A 250 -33.79 -0.18 -8.66
CA PRO A 250 -34.72 0.86 -9.08
C PRO A 250 -34.39 2.19 -8.39
N PRO A 251 -34.80 3.34 -8.96
CA PRO A 251 -34.46 4.65 -8.44
C PRO A 251 -35.20 4.92 -7.12
N LEU A 252 -34.48 5.42 -6.11
CA LEU A 252 -35.06 5.96 -4.89
C LEU A 252 -35.61 7.37 -5.15
N PRO A 253 -36.71 7.79 -4.49
CA PRO A 253 -37.33 9.08 -4.74
C PRO A 253 -36.48 10.24 -4.20
N LEU A 254 -36.52 11.35 -4.93
CA LEU A 254 -35.90 12.63 -4.59
C LEU A 254 -36.48 13.16 -3.27
N VAL A 255 -35.68 13.13 -2.20
CA VAL A 255 -35.98 13.87 -0.97
C VAL A 255 -35.51 15.30 -1.17
N THR A 256 -36.44 16.23 -1.36
CA THR A 256 -36.21 17.67 -1.31
C THR A 256 -35.77 18.06 0.10
N ARG A 257 -34.50 18.46 0.25
CA ARG A 257 -34.02 19.09 1.48
C ARG A 257 -34.54 20.53 1.54
N HIS A 258 -35.49 20.80 2.44
CA HIS A 258 -35.75 22.15 2.90
C HIS A 258 -34.53 22.63 3.71
N TYR A 259 -33.81 23.63 3.17
CA TYR A 259 -32.84 24.40 3.94
C TYR A 259 -33.60 25.42 4.80
N SER A 260 -33.69 25.18 6.12
CA SER A 260 -34.00 26.25 7.05
C SER A 260 -32.78 27.16 7.16
N LEU A 261 -32.93 28.39 6.65
CA LEU A 261 -32.00 29.49 6.86
C LEU A 261 -32.02 29.88 8.35
N ASN A 262 -30.90 29.68 9.05
CA ASN A 262 -30.70 30.32 10.36
C ASN A 262 -30.41 31.81 10.14
N PRO A 263 -31.00 32.73 10.93
CA PRO A 263 -30.70 34.15 10.84
C PRO A 263 -29.31 34.48 11.42
N LEU A 264 -28.61 35.38 10.72
CA LEU A 264 -27.30 35.93 11.06
C LEU A 264 -27.35 36.75 12.38
N PRO A 265 -26.28 36.76 13.19
CA PRO A 265 -26.22 37.60 14.38
C PRO A 265 -26.05 39.08 14.01
N HIS A 266 -26.88 39.93 14.61
CA HIS A 266 -26.86 41.39 14.48
C HIS A 266 -25.51 42.00 14.89
N ARG A 267 -24.96 42.85 14.00
CA ARG A 267 -23.84 43.75 14.30
C ARG A 267 -24.24 44.80 15.34
N GLY A 268 -23.56 44.82 16.48
CA GLY A 268 -23.66 45.88 17.47
C GLY A 268 -23.13 47.22 16.93
N ARG A 269 -23.89 48.29 17.18
CA ARG A 269 -23.54 49.69 16.87
C ARG A 269 -22.32 50.17 17.68
N PRO A 270 -21.46 51.05 17.13
CA PRO A 270 -20.43 51.73 17.91
C PRO A 270 -21.06 52.83 18.78
N ARG A 271 -20.74 52.86 20.07
CA ARG A 271 -21.08 53.97 20.96
C ARG A 271 -20.10 55.13 20.71
N GLY A 272 -20.69 56.32 20.53
CA GLY A 272 -20.00 57.56 20.30
C GLY A 272 -19.23 58.10 21.50
N SER A 273 -18.36 59.03 21.15
CA SER A 273 -17.56 59.94 21.96
C SER A 273 -18.36 60.69 23.03
N ARG A 274 -17.74 60.89 24.20
CA ARG A 274 -17.92 62.12 25.00
C ARG A 274 -16.61 62.50 25.69
N SER A 275 -16.16 63.68 25.33
CA SER A 275 -15.14 64.52 25.93
C SER A 275 -15.56 65.09 27.29
N GLY A 276 -14.60 65.18 28.21
CA GLY A 276 -14.33 66.29 29.13
C GLY A 276 -15.44 66.84 30.04
N ARG A 277 -15.25 66.72 31.36
CA ARG A 277 -14.80 67.79 32.26
C ARG A 277 -14.41 67.19 33.60
#